data_AF-A0A067T7S0-F1
#
_entry.id   AF-A0A067T7S0-F1
#
_cell.length_a   1.000
_cell.length_b   1.000
_cell.length_c   1.000
_cell.angle_alpha   90.00
_cell.angle_beta   90.00
_cell.angle_gamma   90.00
#
_symmetry.space_group_name_H-M   'P 1'
#
loop_
_entity.id
_entity.type
_entity.pdbx_description
1 polymer ?
#
loop_
_entity_poly.entity_id
_entity_poly.type
_entity_poly.pdbx_seq_one_letter_code
_entity_poly.pdbx_strand_id
1 'polypeptide(L)'
;MPLNRRWHDSLRRQRADEEHSWAVAREAWAVEAQEHETKRVAMEEERQKWARERREKEDKERRDQDEEAKKRADIAWVGLEAGHCLRYRVKEYKATLSHVPLGVDGLQECWNKSIEMHGKKWPPSQCEDEGLCGRVTGHWQIDINEPSCTPWWSYPINRGCAESGYRRYDARLENFPDTTDWPVICNSAPANISGTWYDRPTSCEHLQRDGIWGKWLINDSNCR
;
A
#
# COMPACT_ATOMS: atom_id res chain seq x y z
N MET A 1 56.12 90.45 -16.38
CA MET A 1 56.34 89.03 -15.99
C MET A 1 55.19 88.17 -16.54
N PRO A 2 55.43 87.19 -17.43
CA PRO A 2 54.38 86.52 -18.23
C PRO A 2 54.01 85.10 -17.75
N LEU A 3 54.25 84.77 -16.48
CA LEU A 3 54.09 83.40 -15.94
C LEU A 3 52.62 82.95 -15.76
N ASN A 4 51.67 83.89 -15.67
CA ASN A 4 50.29 83.56 -15.30
C ASN A 4 49.47 82.96 -16.46
N ARG A 5 49.76 83.36 -17.70
CA ARG A 5 48.97 82.95 -18.88
C ARG A 5 49.23 81.48 -19.26
N ARG A 6 50.49 81.06 -19.26
CA ARG A 6 50.89 79.66 -19.53
C ARG A 6 50.33 78.69 -18.50
N TRP A 7 50.29 79.08 -17.23
CA TRP A 7 49.73 78.25 -16.16
C TRP A 7 48.20 78.11 -16.27
N HIS A 8 47.50 79.21 -16.56
CA HIS A 8 46.05 79.17 -16.85
C HIS A 8 45.70 78.44 -18.16
N ASP A 9 46.57 78.47 -19.17
CA ASP A 9 46.39 77.67 -20.39
C ASP A 9 46.63 76.17 -20.12
N SER A 10 47.62 75.83 -19.28
CA SER A 10 47.89 74.44 -18.85
C SER A 10 46.71 73.85 -18.07
N LEU A 11 46.16 74.58 -17.10
CA LEU A 11 44.99 74.13 -16.33
C LEU A 11 43.73 73.99 -17.19
N ARG A 12 43.55 74.86 -18.18
CA ARG A 12 42.43 74.75 -19.13
C ARG A 12 42.56 73.50 -20.00
N ARG A 13 43.77 73.16 -20.45
CA ARG A 13 44.03 71.92 -21.19
C ARG A 13 43.78 70.70 -20.32
N GLN A 14 44.30 70.69 -19.10
CA GLN A 14 44.13 69.59 -18.16
C GLN A 14 42.64 69.34 -17.83
N ARG A 15 41.87 70.41 -17.60
CA ARG A 15 40.42 70.30 -17.41
C ARG A 15 39.69 69.83 -18.66
N ALA A 16 40.10 70.29 -19.85
CA ALA A 16 39.51 69.84 -21.11
C ALA A 16 39.82 68.36 -21.40
N ASP A 17 41.03 67.90 -21.07
CA ASP A 17 41.45 66.49 -21.20
C ASP A 17 40.69 65.60 -20.20
N GLU A 18 40.51 66.06 -18.95
CA GLU A 18 39.68 65.38 -17.96
C GLU A 18 38.20 65.34 -18.40
N GLU A 19 37.63 66.46 -18.85
CA GLU A 19 36.25 66.50 -19.37
C GLU A 19 36.05 65.56 -20.57
N HIS A 20 37.03 65.49 -21.47
CA HIS A 20 37.02 64.56 -22.59
C HIS A 20 37.13 63.11 -22.12
N SER A 21 38.04 62.80 -21.19
CA SER A 21 38.17 61.47 -20.58
C SER A 21 36.88 61.03 -19.89
N TRP A 22 36.24 61.91 -19.13
CA TRP A 22 34.95 61.66 -18.49
C TRP A 22 33.81 61.50 -19.49
N ALA A 23 33.83 62.24 -20.61
CA ALA A 23 32.86 62.08 -21.68
C ALA A 23 32.97 60.69 -22.33
N VAL A 24 34.19 60.28 -22.67
CA VAL A 24 34.48 58.94 -23.22
C VAL A 24 34.08 57.83 -22.24
N ALA A 25 34.40 57.99 -20.95
CA ALA A 25 34.03 57.01 -19.91
C ALA A 25 32.50 56.89 -19.75
N ARG A 26 31.76 58.01 -19.78
CA ARG A 26 30.29 58.00 -19.71
C ARG A 26 29.66 57.33 -20.92
N GLU A 27 30.20 57.56 -22.12
CA GLU A 27 29.73 56.89 -23.34
C GLU A 27 29.99 55.37 -23.26
N ALA A 28 31.17 54.94 -22.82
CA ALA A 28 31.46 53.52 -22.61
C ALA A 28 30.51 52.89 -21.58
N TRP A 29 30.27 53.55 -20.45
CA TRP A 29 29.33 53.08 -19.42
C TRP A 29 27.88 53.03 -19.93
N ALA A 30 27.47 53.98 -20.78
CA ALA A 30 26.13 53.97 -21.37
C ALA A 30 25.93 52.76 -22.28
N VAL A 31 26.96 52.39 -23.06
CA VAL A 31 26.93 51.17 -23.89
C VAL A 31 26.86 49.92 -23.02
N GLU A 32 27.69 49.80 -21.99
CA GLU A 32 27.67 48.66 -21.07
C GLU A 32 26.31 48.53 -20.35
N ALA A 33 25.74 49.64 -19.90
CA ALA A 33 24.42 49.66 -19.26
C ALA A 33 23.32 49.18 -20.22
N GLN A 34 23.38 49.57 -21.50
CA GLN A 34 22.45 49.10 -22.52
C GLN A 34 22.62 47.60 -22.81
N GLU A 35 23.86 47.10 -22.89
CA GLU A 35 24.13 45.67 -23.02
C GLU A 35 23.61 44.87 -21.81
N HIS A 36 23.78 45.41 -20.60
CA HIS A 36 23.29 44.75 -19.40
C HIS A 36 21.76 44.71 -19.37
N GLU A 37 21.08 45.80 -19.75
CA GLU A 37 19.62 45.85 -19.80
C GLU A 37 19.05 44.89 -20.86
N THR A 38 19.66 44.82 -22.06
CA THR A 38 19.25 43.85 -23.09
C THR A 38 19.43 42.41 -22.62
N LYS A 39 20.54 42.08 -21.93
CA LYS A 39 20.75 40.76 -21.30
C LYS A 39 19.69 40.47 -20.23
N ARG A 40 19.32 41.45 -19.41
CA ARG A 40 18.28 41.28 -18.38
C ARG A 40 16.92 41.00 -18.98
N VAL A 41 16.52 41.77 -20.01
CA VAL A 41 15.26 41.56 -20.74
C VAL A 41 15.26 40.17 -21.37
N ALA A 42 16.34 39.79 -22.05
CA ALA A 42 16.47 38.46 -22.65
C ALA A 42 16.35 37.34 -21.59
N MET A 43 16.97 37.50 -20.42
CA MET A 43 16.84 36.52 -19.32
C MET A 43 15.43 36.45 -18.75
N GLU A 44 14.72 37.58 -18.61
CA GLU A 44 13.33 37.59 -18.13
C GLU A 44 12.39 36.93 -19.16
N GLU A 45 12.59 37.19 -20.46
CA GLU A 45 11.85 36.53 -21.54
C GLU A 45 12.09 35.02 -21.56
N GLU A 46 13.34 34.58 -21.45
CA GLU A 46 13.67 33.16 -21.30
C GLU A 46 12.98 32.58 -20.06
N ARG A 47 13.08 33.23 -18.91
CA ARG A 47 12.45 32.77 -17.67
C ARG A 47 10.94 32.62 -17.82
N GLN A 48 10.29 33.55 -18.51
CA GLN A 48 8.85 33.46 -18.82
C GLN A 48 8.54 32.30 -19.78
N LYS A 49 9.39 32.07 -20.78
CA LYS A 49 9.27 30.94 -21.70
C LYS A 49 9.40 29.61 -20.95
N TRP A 50 10.45 29.43 -20.15
CA TRP A 50 10.64 28.24 -19.31
C TRP A 50 9.51 28.05 -18.28
N ALA A 51 8.95 29.13 -17.73
CA ALA A 51 7.81 29.06 -16.83
C ALA A 51 6.54 28.58 -17.55
N ARG A 52 6.33 28.99 -18.81
CA ARG A 52 5.21 28.52 -19.64
C ARG A 52 5.35 27.05 -20.01
N GLU A 53 6.52 26.66 -20.50
CA GLU A 53 6.82 25.27 -20.87
C GLU A 53 6.64 24.31 -19.69
N ARG A 54 7.09 24.70 -18.48
CA ARG A 54 6.86 23.91 -17.26
C ARG A 54 5.38 23.75 -16.95
N ARG A 55 4.60 24.82 -17.01
CA ARG A 55 3.15 24.76 -16.78
C ARG A 55 2.43 23.87 -17.79
N GLU A 56 2.79 23.97 -19.07
CA GLU A 56 2.23 23.11 -20.12
C GLU A 56 2.56 21.64 -19.88
N LYS A 57 3.79 21.34 -19.44
CA LYS A 57 4.21 19.98 -19.09
C LYS A 57 3.46 19.45 -17.87
N GLU A 58 3.37 20.22 -16.79
CA GLU A 58 2.63 19.87 -15.57
C GLU A 58 1.13 19.66 -15.86
N ASP A 59 0.53 20.52 -16.70
CA ASP A 59 -0.86 20.40 -17.11
C ASP A 59 -1.11 19.16 -17.96
N LYS A 60 -0.15 18.80 -18.84
CA LYS A 60 -0.22 17.56 -19.61
C LYS A 60 -0.07 16.34 -18.71
N GLU A 61 0.92 16.32 -17.83
CA GLU A 61 1.12 15.23 -16.86
C GLU A 61 -0.12 15.02 -15.98
N ARG A 62 -0.76 16.10 -15.53
CA ARG A 62 -2.01 16.03 -14.76
C ARG A 62 -3.15 15.44 -15.58
N ARG A 63 -3.32 15.83 -16.85
CA ARG A 63 -4.35 15.26 -17.74
C ARG A 63 -4.12 13.78 -18.00
N ASP A 64 -2.86 13.40 -18.25
CA ASP A 64 -2.49 12.01 -18.49
C ASP A 64 -2.78 11.15 -17.23
N GLN A 65 -2.47 11.66 -16.03
CA GLN A 65 -2.81 11.03 -14.76
C GLN A 65 -4.32 10.91 -14.53
N ASP A 66 -5.09 11.97 -14.82
CA ASP A 66 -6.55 11.97 -14.67
C ASP A 66 -7.22 10.96 -15.63
N GLU A 67 -6.73 10.85 -16.87
CA GLU A 67 -7.22 9.85 -17.83
C GLU A 67 -6.88 8.43 -17.40
N GLU A 68 -5.67 8.20 -16.89
CA GLU A 68 -5.27 6.91 -16.37
C GLU A 68 -6.10 6.53 -15.12
N ALA A 69 -6.33 7.47 -14.21
CA ALA A 69 -7.17 7.27 -13.04
C ALA A 69 -8.60 6.89 -13.43
N LYS A 70 -9.16 7.53 -14.47
CA LYS A 70 -10.48 7.17 -15.02
C LYS A 70 -10.50 5.76 -15.59
N LYS A 71 -9.48 5.37 -16.38
CA LYS A 71 -9.36 4.01 -16.92
C LYS A 71 -9.27 2.95 -15.81
N ARG A 72 -8.56 3.27 -14.72
CA ARG A 72 -8.41 2.37 -13.56
C ARG A 72 -9.64 2.36 -12.64
N ALA A 73 -10.49 3.40 -12.67
CA ALA A 73 -11.69 3.49 -11.84
C ALA A 73 -12.76 2.45 -12.23
N ASP A 74 -12.84 2.09 -13.51
CA ASP A 74 -13.79 1.08 -14.01
C ASP A 74 -13.38 -0.35 -13.62
N ILE A 75 -12.13 -0.56 -13.21
CA ILE A 75 -11.65 -1.86 -12.73
C ILE A 75 -12.32 -2.15 -11.39
N ALA A 76 -13.05 -3.26 -11.30
CA ALA A 76 -13.80 -3.62 -10.10
C ALA A 76 -13.74 -5.12 -9.81
N TRP A 77 -13.80 -5.46 -8.51
CA TRP A 77 -14.02 -6.82 -8.06
C TRP A 77 -15.47 -7.23 -8.36
N VAL A 78 -15.65 -8.37 -9.02
CA VAL A 78 -16.97 -8.96 -9.31
C VAL A 78 -17.02 -10.41 -8.85
N GLY A 79 -18.23 -10.90 -8.58
CA GLY A 79 -18.44 -12.29 -8.20
C GLY A 79 -17.74 -12.65 -6.89
N LEU A 80 -17.95 -11.86 -5.83
CA LEU A 80 -17.43 -12.21 -4.51
C LEU A 80 -18.09 -13.51 -4.04
N GLU A 81 -17.29 -14.57 -4.00
CA GLU A 81 -17.68 -15.90 -3.58
C GLU A 81 -17.04 -16.21 -2.22
N ALA A 82 -17.88 -16.66 -1.28
CA ALA A 82 -17.42 -17.16 0.01
C ALA A 82 -16.98 -18.63 -0.15
N GLY A 83 -15.72 -18.90 0.16
CA GLY A 83 -15.12 -20.22 0.14
C GLY A 83 -15.32 -21.00 1.44
N HIS A 84 -14.44 -21.96 1.65
CA HIS A 84 -14.41 -22.83 2.84
C HIS A 84 -13.69 -22.15 4.02
N CYS A 85 -13.80 -22.77 5.19
CA CYS A 85 -13.08 -22.30 6.37
C CYS A 85 -11.65 -22.85 6.35
N LEU A 86 -10.66 -21.96 6.25
CA LEU A 86 -9.25 -22.33 6.20
C LEU A 86 -8.72 -22.78 7.56
N ARG A 87 -9.23 -22.19 8.65
CA ARG A 87 -8.93 -22.54 10.05
C ARG A 87 -9.96 -21.89 10.97
N TYR A 88 -9.88 -22.16 12.27
CA TYR A 88 -10.76 -21.53 13.26
C TYR A 88 -10.78 -20.01 13.08
N ARG A 89 -11.99 -19.45 12.96
CA ARG A 89 -12.32 -18.04 12.66
C ARG A 89 -11.93 -17.50 11.29
N VAL A 90 -11.27 -18.28 10.44
CA VAL A 90 -10.76 -17.77 9.15
C VAL A 90 -11.47 -18.40 7.97
N LYS A 91 -12.06 -17.55 7.15
CA LYS A 91 -12.77 -17.92 5.93
C LYS A 91 -12.06 -17.41 4.69
N GLU A 92 -12.05 -18.23 3.66
CA GLU A 92 -11.59 -17.84 2.34
C GLU A 92 -12.69 -17.08 1.58
N TYR A 93 -12.29 -16.04 0.87
CA TYR A 93 -13.12 -15.34 -0.11
C TYR A 93 -12.34 -15.21 -1.40
N LYS A 94 -13.04 -15.26 -2.53
CA LYS A 94 -12.45 -15.05 -3.84
C LYS A 94 -13.35 -14.16 -4.69
N ALA A 95 -12.75 -13.40 -5.58
CA ALA A 95 -13.45 -12.51 -6.50
C ALA A 95 -12.57 -12.24 -7.70
N THR A 96 -13.19 -12.03 -8.85
CA THR A 96 -12.49 -11.82 -10.10
C THR A 96 -12.40 -10.33 -10.42
N LEU A 97 -11.26 -9.90 -10.94
CA LEU A 97 -11.07 -8.55 -11.42
C LEU A 97 -11.73 -8.39 -12.79
N SER A 98 -12.62 -7.40 -12.91
CA SER A 98 -13.35 -7.10 -14.15
C SER A 98 -12.90 -5.79 -14.78
N HIS A 99 -13.19 -5.67 -16.09
CA HIS A 99 -12.95 -4.44 -16.87
C HIS A 99 -11.50 -3.96 -16.87
N VAL A 100 -10.54 -4.89 -16.77
CA VAL A 100 -9.11 -4.59 -16.91
C VAL A 100 -8.83 -4.16 -18.35
N PRO A 101 -8.38 -2.91 -18.61
CA PRO A 101 -8.09 -2.44 -19.96
C PRO A 101 -6.94 -3.22 -20.62
N LEU A 102 -6.98 -3.35 -21.95
CA LEU A 102 -5.87 -3.92 -22.72
C LEU A 102 -4.57 -3.14 -22.46
N GLY A 103 -3.50 -3.87 -22.13
CA GLY A 103 -2.18 -3.31 -21.84
C GLY A 103 -1.92 -2.94 -20.37
N VAL A 104 -2.92 -3.09 -19.49
CA VAL A 104 -2.74 -2.99 -18.04
C VAL A 104 -2.35 -4.37 -17.48
N ASP A 105 -1.40 -4.40 -16.55
CA ASP A 105 -1.04 -5.62 -15.81
C ASP A 105 -2.11 -5.90 -14.74
N GLY A 106 -2.99 -6.86 -15.04
CA GLY A 106 -4.05 -7.28 -14.12
C GLY A 106 -3.54 -7.81 -12.78
N LEU A 107 -2.33 -8.40 -12.76
CA LEU A 107 -1.74 -8.95 -11.53
C LEU A 107 -1.29 -7.81 -10.61
N GLN A 108 -0.67 -6.78 -11.18
CA GLN A 108 -0.32 -5.56 -10.45
C GLN A 108 -1.57 -4.84 -9.93
N GLU A 109 -2.64 -4.77 -10.72
CA GLU A 109 -3.91 -4.19 -10.29
C GLU A 109 -4.57 -4.99 -9.15
N CYS A 110 -4.48 -6.32 -9.19
CA CYS A 110 -4.97 -7.17 -8.10
C CYS A 110 -4.32 -6.79 -6.76
N TRP A 111 -2.98 -6.74 -6.69
CA TRP A 111 -2.26 -6.42 -5.45
C TRP A 111 -2.54 -5.01 -4.92
N ASN A 112 -2.74 -4.03 -5.81
CA ASN A 112 -3.01 -2.65 -5.42
C ASN A 112 -4.45 -2.43 -4.97
N LYS A 113 -5.40 -3.27 -5.40
CA LYS A 113 -6.82 -3.07 -5.17
C LYS A 113 -7.34 -3.89 -3.99
N SER A 114 -7.59 -3.21 -2.88
CA SER A 114 -8.27 -3.81 -1.73
C SER A 114 -9.79 -3.96 -1.96
N ILE A 115 -10.40 -4.91 -1.26
CA ILE A 115 -11.86 -5.06 -1.16
C ILE A 115 -12.34 -4.66 0.23
N GLU A 116 -13.55 -4.13 0.36
CA GLU A 116 -14.15 -3.82 1.65
C GLU A 116 -15.04 -4.97 2.11
N MET A 117 -14.71 -5.56 3.25
CA MET A 117 -15.50 -6.61 3.90
C MET A 117 -15.57 -6.31 5.39
N HIS A 118 -16.78 -6.42 5.96
CA HIS A 118 -17.04 -6.10 7.37
C HIS A 118 -16.61 -4.69 7.80
N GLY A 119 -16.73 -3.70 6.89
CA GLY A 119 -16.34 -2.30 7.14
C GLY A 119 -14.82 -2.07 7.23
N LYS A 120 -14.01 -3.06 6.83
CA LYS A 120 -12.55 -2.95 6.77
C LYS A 120 -12.07 -3.27 5.35
N LYS A 121 -11.06 -2.53 4.89
CA LYS A 121 -10.37 -2.80 3.63
C LYS A 121 -9.34 -3.91 3.80
N TRP A 122 -9.38 -4.90 2.93
CA TRP A 122 -8.50 -6.04 2.92
C TRP A 122 -7.73 -6.10 1.59
N PRO A 123 -6.38 -6.07 1.63
CA PRO A 123 -5.60 -6.40 0.45
C PRO A 123 -5.76 -7.90 0.15
N PRO A 124 -5.68 -8.33 -1.12
CA PRO A 124 -5.67 -9.75 -1.44
C PRO A 124 -4.46 -10.42 -0.77
N SER A 125 -4.68 -11.62 -0.27
CA SER A 125 -3.64 -12.51 0.25
C SER A 125 -2.90 -13.21 -0.87
N GLN A 126 -3.58 -13.45 -1.99
CA GLN A 126 -3.04 -14.06 -3.19
C GLN A 126 -3.75 -13.52 -4.43
N CYS A 127 -3.02 -13.39 -5.53
CA CYS A 127 -3.54 -13.06 -6.85
C CYS A 127 -3.18 -14.20 -7.81
N GLU A 128 -4.17 -14.70 -8.52
CA GLU A 128 -4.04 -15.81 -9.47
C GLU A 128 -4.43 -15.33 -10.87
N ASP A 129 -3.56 -15.55 -11.84
CA ASP A 129 -3.85 -15.31 -13.26
C ASP A 129 -4.38 -16.59 -13.90
N GLU A 130 -5.65 -16.58 -14.31
CA GLU A 130 -6.32 -17.72 -14.94
C GLU A 130 -5.93 -17.89 -16.42
N GLY A 131 -5.08 -17.02 -16.97
CA GLY A 131 -4.50 -17.12 -18.32
C GLY A 131 -5.47 -16.87 -19.48
N LEU A 132 -6.77 -17.06 -19.28
CA LEU A 132 -7.84 -16.74 -20.24
C LEU A 132 -8.14 -15.24 -20.19
N CYS A 133 -7.78 -14.53 -21.26
CA CYS A 133 -8.06 -13.10 -21.43
C CYS A 133 -7.52 -12.19 -20.29
N GLY A 134 -6.46 -12.61 -19.57
CA GLY A 134 -5.90 -11.86 -18.45
C GLY A 134 -6.85 -11.74 -17.26
N ARG A 135 -7.73 -12.73 -17.06
CA ARG A 135 -8.61 -12.79 -15.91
C ARG A 135 -7.79 -13.08 -14.65
N VAL A 136 -7.81 -12.13 -13.72
CA VAL A 136 -7.13 -12.26 -12.43
C VAL A 136 -8.15 -12.45 -11.32
N THR A 137 -7.95 -13.46 -10.50
CA THR A 137 -8.77 -13.75 -9.32
C THR A 137 -7.97 -13.42 -8.06
N GLY A 138 -8.55 -12.56 -7.22
CA GLY A 138 -8.02 -12.24 -5.90
C GLY A 138 -8.59 -13.20 -4.86
N HIS A 139 -7.76 -13.54 -3.89
CA HIS A 139 -8.13 -14.39 -2.76
C HIS A 139 -7.88 -13.64 -1.44
N TRP A 140 -8.79 -13.76 -0.48
CA TRP A 140 -8.71 -13.12 0.83
C TRP A 140 -8.96 -14.13 1.95
N GLN A 141 -8.18 -14.01 3.02
CA GLN A 141 -8.39 -14.77 4.25
C GLN A 141 -8.91 -13.84 5.34
N ILE A 142 -10.18 -14.00 5.72
CA ILE A 142 -10.88 -13.08 6.62
C ILE A 142 -11.08 -13.74 7.98
N ASP A 143 -10.59 -13.08 9.02
CA ASP A 143 -10.57 -13.59 10.40
C ASP A 143 -11.55 -12.88 11.36
N ILE A 144 -12.41 -12.01 10.81
CA ILE A 144 -13.39 -11.21 11.56
C ILE A 144 -14.81 -11.55 11.15
N ASN A 145 -15.72 -11.62 12.12
CA ASN A 145 -17.15 -11.80 11.89
C ASN A 145 -17.55 -12.97 10.98
N GLU A 146 -16.83 -14.10 11.10
CA GLU A 146 -17.12 -15.34 10.36
C GLU A 146 -17.77 -16.41 11.25
N PRO A 147 -19.07 -16.29 11.61
CA PRO A 147 -19.74 -17.22 12.52
C PRO A 147 -19.80 -18.65 11.97
N SER A 148 -19.75 -18.81 10.64
CA SER A 148 -19.69 -20.14 10.00
C SER A 148 -18.37 -20.88 10.26
N CYS A 149 -17.30 -20.14 10.56
CA CYS A 149 -15.96 -20.69 10.85
C CYS A 149 -15.62 -20.66 12.35
N THR A 150 -16.64 -20.49 13.20
CA THR A 150 -16.51 -20.56 14.67
C THR A 150 -17.33 -21.72 15.23
N PRO A 151 -16.91 -22.97 14.98
CA PRO A 151 -17.45 -24.07 15.74
C PRO A 151 -17.06 -23.92 17.22
N TRP A 152 -17.79 -24.61 18.09
CA TRP A 152 -17.48 -24.61 19.52
C TRP A 152 -17.38 -26.02 20.05
N TRP A 153 -16.63 -26.17 21.12
CA TRP A 153 -16.54 -27.44 21.84
C TRP A 153 -17.77 -27.61 22.73
N SER A 154 -18.34 -28.80 22.71
CA SER A 154 -19.27 -29.28 23.74
C SER A 154 -18.57 -29.36 25.11
N TYR A 155 -19.33 -29.67 26.15
CA TYR A 155 -18.79 -29.76 27.50
C TYR A 155 -17.62 -30.77 27.59
N PRO A 156 -16.43 -30.38 28.10
CA PRO A 156 -15.30 -31.28 28.20
C PRO A 156 -15.58 -32.49 29.11
N ILE A 157 -15.44 -33.69 28.56
CA ILE A 157 -15.63 -34.96 29.26
C ILE A 157 -14.27 -35.43 29.78
N ASN A 158 -14.12 -35.52 31.10
CA ASN A 158 -12.95 -36.14 31.72
C ASN A 158 -12.98 -37.66 31.50
N ARG A 159 -12.01 -38.18 30.75
CA ARG A 159 -11.83 -39.62 30.47
C ARG A 159 -10.93 -40.33 31.49
N GLY A 160 -10.42 -39.60 32.48
CA GLY A 160 -9.50 -40.11 33.49
C GLY A 160 -8.04 -40.07 33.02
N CYS A 161 -7.17 -40.76 33.76
CA CYS A 161 -5.75 -40.86 33.45
C CYS A 161 -5.55 -41.70 32.19
N ALA A 162 -4.89 -41.11 31.18
CA ALA A 162 -4.56 -41.80 29.94
C ALA A 162 -3.16 -42.43 30.00
N GLU A 163 -2.20 -41.70 30.56
CA GLU A 163 -0.80 -42.12 30.71
C GLU A 163 -0.23 -41.55 32.02
N SER A 164 0.94 -42.04 32.45
CA SER A 164 1.59 -41.53 33.66
C SER A 164 1.85 -40.03 33.53
N GLY A 165 1.33 -39.24 34.47
CA GLY A 165 1.38 -37.78 34.45
C GLY A 165 0.38 -37.09 33.52
N TYR A 166 -0.52 -37.79 32.81
CA TYR A 166 -1.48 -37.17 31.88
C TYR A 166 -2.92 -37.64 32.08
N ARG A 167 -3.82 -36.67 32.17
CA ARG A 167 -5.28 -36.86 32.16
C ARG A 167 -5.86 -36.48 30.80
N ARG A 168 -6.77 -37.30 30.28
CA ARG A 168 -7.43 -37.07 29.00
C ARG A 168 -8.79 -36.40 29.18
N TYR A 169 -9.01 -35.36 28.40
CA TYR A 169 -10.32 -34.74 28.20
C TYR A 169 -10.72 -34.84 26.74
N ASP A 170 -12.01 -35.12 26.51
CA ASP A 170 -12.60 -35.20 25.18
C ASP A 170 -13.74 -34.20 25.06
N ALA A 171 -13.87 -33.53 23.92
CA ALA A 171 -15.02 -32.70 23.61
C ALA A 171 -15.40 -32.84 22.14
N ARG A 172 -16.69 -32.97 21.86
CA ARG A 172 -17.24 -32.95 20.50
C ARG A 172 -17.25 -31.52 19.97
N LEU A 173 -16.86 -31.35 18.71
CA LEU A 173 -16.93 -30.09 17.96
C LEU A 173 -18.34 -29.94 17.38
N GLU A 174 -18.98 -28.83 17.68
CA GLU A 174 -20.36 -28.51 17.29
C GLU A 174 -20.42 -27.34 16.31
N ASN A 175 -21.56 -27.20 15.62
CA ASN A 175 -21.83 -26.13 14.66
C ASN A 175 -20.80 -26.06 13.52
N PHE A 176 -20.50 -27.21 12.94
CA PHE A 176 -19.55 -27.33 11.86
C PHE A 176 -20.24 -27.95 10.62
N PRO A 177 -20.49 -27.15 9.57
CA PRO A 177 -21.30 -27.58 8.43
C PRO A 177 -20.52 -28.34 7.34
N ASP A 178 -19.18 -28.32 7.35
CA ASP A 178 -18.37 -28.79 6.23
C ASP A 178 -17.48 -29.98 6.60
N THR A 179 -17.75 -31.16 6.08
CA THR A 179 -16.98 -32.36 6.42
C THR A 179 -15.62 -32.47 5.72
N THR A 180 -15.22 -31.53 4.86
CA THR A 180 -13.97 -31.66 4.08
C THR A 180 -12.76 -31.14 4.86
N ASP A 181 -12.89 -29.96 5.48
CA ASP A 181 -11.77 -29.27 6.17
C ASP A 181 -11.79 -29.44 7.69
N TRP A 182 -12.54 -30.44 8.18
CA TRP A 182 -12.60 -30.76 9.60
C TRP A 182 -11.24 -30.92 10.28
N PRO A 183 -10.18 -31.52 9.68
CA PRO A 183 -8.93 -31.71 10.38
C PRO A 183 -8.26 -30.37 10.69
N VAL A 184 -8.31 -29.43 9.76
CA VAL A 184 -7.65 -28.12 9.91
C VAL A 184 -8.39 -27.28 10.94
N ILE A 185 -9.72 -27.30 10.91
CA ILE A 185 -10.56 -26.58 11.85
C ILE A 185 -10.41 -27.17 13.27
N CYS A 186 -10.49 -28.49 13.41
CA CYS A 186 -10.32 -29.15 14.69
C CYS A 186 -8.95 -28.85 15.32
N ASN A 187 -7.87 -28.90 14.54
CA ASN A 187 -6.50 -28.63 15.02
C ASN A 187 -6.19 -27.15 15.29
N SER A 188 -7.10 -26.23 14.96
CA SER A 188 -6.94 -24.79 15.20
C SER A 188 -7.99 -24.21 16.14
N ALA A 189 -8.99 -25.00 16.54
CA ALA A 189 -10.06 -24.57 17.43
C ALA A 189 -9.60 -24.58 18.91
N PRO A 190 -9.59 -23.43 19.58
CA PRO A 190 -9.15 -23.34 20.97
C PRO A 190 -10.23 -23.86 21.92
N ALA A 191 -9.83 -24.28 23.11
CA ALA A 191 -10.73 -24.72 24.17
C ALA A 191 -10.33 -24.15 25.53
N ASN A 192 -11.32 -23.93 26.38
CA ASN A 192 -11.09 -23.71 27.81
C ASN A 192 -11.48 -24.99 28.57
N ILE A 193 -10.51 -25.62 29.23
CA ILE A 193 -10.71 -26.85 29.99
C ILE A 193 -10.31 -26.58 31.44
N SER A 194 -11.27 -26.70 32.35
CA SER A 194 -11.07 -26.48 33.79
C SER A 194 -10.45 -25.12 34.14
N GLY A 195 -10.75 -24.08 33.35
CA GLY A 195 -10.23 -22.71 33.55
C GLY A 195 -8.92 -22.42 32.83
N THR A 196 -8.31 -23.41 32.17
CA THR A 196 -7.07 -23.26 31.41
C THR A 196 -7.35 -23.14 29.91
N TRP A 197 -6.76 -22.14 29.27
CA TRP A 197 -6.86 -21.91 27.82
C TRP A 197 -5.87 -22.80 27.06
N TYR A 198 -6.36 -23.46 26.01
CA TYR A 198 -5.58 -24.24 25.06
C TYR A 198 -5.84 -23.74 23.64
N ASP A 199 -4.78 -23.43 22.90
CA ASP A 199 -4.92 -22.92 21.52
C ASP A 199 -5.41 -23.98 20.54
N ARG A 200 -5.23 -25.27 20.87
CA ARG A 200 -5.65 -26.41 20.05
C ARG A 200 -5.76 -27.70 20.88
N PRO A 201 -6.49 -28.71 20.40
CA PRO A 201 -6.42 -30.07 20.94
C PRO A 201 -5.05 -30.72 20.72
N THR A 202 -4.74 -31.72 21.54
CA THR A 202 -3.57 -32.59 21.35
C THR A 202 -3.76 -33.50 20.14
N SER A 203 -4.98 -33.99 19.91
CA SER A 203 -5.34 -34.74 18.71
C SER A 203 -6.83 -34.60 18.38
N CYS A 204 -7.15 -34.86 17.12
CA CYS A 204 -8.51 -34.80 16.59
C CYS A 204 -8.91 -36.16 16.03
N GLU A 205 -10.16 -36.54 16.22
CA GLU A 205 -10.71 -37.79 15.70
C GLU A 205 -12.09 -37.53 15.08
N HIS A 206 -12.34 -38.07 13.89
CA HIS A 206 -13.65 -38.04 13.27
C HIS A 206 -14.33 -39.41 13.43
N LEU A 207 -15.31 -39.46 14.33
CA LEU A 207 -16.14 -40.63 14.55
C LEU A 207 -17.38 -40.46 13.67
N GLN A 208 -17.45 -41.17 12.53
CA GLN A 208 -18.44 -40.97 11.46
C GLN A 208 -19.85 -40.54 11.92
N ARG A 209 -20.47 -41.27 12.87
CA ARG A 209 -21.82 -40.99 13.37
C ARG A 209 -21.86 -40.05 14.59
N ASP A 210 -20.74 -39.90 15.28
CA ASP A 210 -20.62 -39.15 16.54
C ASP A 210 -19.94 -37.78 16.35
N GLY A 211 -19.58 -37.43 15.11
CA GLY A 211 -18.97 -36.15 14.74
C GLY A 211 -17.47 -36.09 15.00
N ILE A 212 -16.95 -34.86 15.04
CA ILE A 212 -15.52 -34.58 15.24
C ILE A 212 -15.28 -34.37 16.73
N TRP A 213 -14.21 -34.96 17.25
CA TRP A 213 -13.82 -34.90 18.65
C TRP A 213 -12.39 -34.38 18.80
N GLY A 214 -12.22 -33.40 19.68
CA GLY A 214 -10.92 -32.96 20.17
C GLY A 214 -10.54 -33.75 21.42
N LYS A 215 -9.25 -34.08 21.54
CA LYS A 215 -8.67 -34.75 22.71
C LYS A 215 -7.54 -33.90 23.26
N TRP A 216 -7.52 -33.69 24.56
CA TRP A 216 -6.47 -32.97 25.28
C TRP A 216 -5.81 -33.89 26.29
N LEU A 217 -4.49 -34.03 26.19
CA LEU A 217 -3.65 -34.66 27.21
C LEU A 217 -3.09 -33.56 28.10
N ILE A 218 -3.65 -33.44 29.30
CA ILE A 218 -3.31 -32.39 30.25
C ILE A 218 -2.45 -32.99 31.36
N ASN A 219 -1.35 -32.32 31.71
CA ASN A 219 -0.48 -32.76 32.78
C ASN A 219 -1.24 -32.80 34.12
N ASP A 220 -1.25 -33.96 34.77
CA ASP A 220 -1.87 -34.18 36.07
C ASP A 220 -1.00 -35.14 36.89
N SER A 221 -0.33 -34.60 37.91
CA SER A 221 0.51 -35.37 38.84
C SER A 221 -0.24 -36.44 39.65
N ASN A 222 -1.58 -36.41 39.66
CA ASN A 222 -2.38 -37.46 40.30
C ASN A 222 -2.52 -38.71 39.43
N CYS A 223 -2.16 -38.63 38.14
CA CYS A 223 -2.09 -39.77 37.24
C CYS A 223 -0.74 -40.47 37.41
N ARG A 224 -0.75 -41.68 37.97
CA ARG A 224 0.43 -42.51 38.20
C ARG A 224 0.54 -43.62 37.18
#